data_AF-A0A6F8VB24-F1
#
_entry.id   AF-A0A6F8VB24-F1
#
_cell.length_a   1.000
_cell.length_b   1.000
_cell.length_c   1.000
_cell.angle_alpha   90.00
_cell.angle_beta   90.00
_cell.angle_gamma   90.00
#
_symmetry.space_group_name_H-M   'P 1'
#
loop_
_entity.id
_entity.type
_entity.pdbx_description
1 polymer ?
#
loop_
_entity_poly.entity_id
_entity_poly.type
_entity_poly.pdbx_seq_one_letter_code
_entity_poly.pdbx_strand_id
1 'polypeptide(L)'
;MLVLKILISVAVLLAAAEAAKRSPFWGAVIVSLPLTSMLAMAWLYWDTRDAARVSAFARDIFYLVPPSLLFFLPFLFESRSHWPFWLNFAVGAALAASGMLGMRFVLK
;
A
#
# COMPACT_ATOMS: atom_id res chain seq x y z
N MET A 1 -15.91 -13.24 -13.41
CA MET A 1 -14.67 -13.16 -12.62
C MET A 1 -14.36 -11.76 -12.12
N LEU A 2 -14.39 -10.73 -12.98
CA LEU A 2 -14.09 -9.34 -12.59
C LEU A 2 -14.95 -8.81 -11.44
N VAL A 3 -16.27 -9.03 -11.48
CA VAL A 3 -17.20 -8.61 -10.42
C VAL A 3 -16.79 -9.17 -9.05
N LEU A 4 -16.38 -10.45 -8.99
CA LEU A 4 -15.93 -11.06 -7.75
C LEU A 4 -14.64 -10.41 -7.22
N LYS A 5 -13.67 -10.14 -8.11
CA LYS A 5 -12.43 -9.43 -7.74
C LYS A 5 -12.73 -8.04 -7.17
N ILE A 6 -13.67 -7.31 -7.78
CA ILE A 6 -14.13 -6.00 -7.31
C ILE A 6 -14.77 -6.13 -5.93
N LEU A 7 -15.75 -7.03 -5.76
CA LEU A 7 -16.47 -7.20 -4.50
C LEU A 7 -15.53 -7.54 -3.33
N ILE A 8 -14.60 -8.48 -3.53
CA ILE A 8 -13.63 -8.85 -2.50
C ILE A 8 -12.70 -7.69 -2.16
N SER A 9 -12.17 -7.00 -3.18
CA SER A 9 -11.23 -5.89 -2.97
C SER A 9 -11.89 -4.71 -2.25
N VAL A 10 -13.12 -4.35 -2.65
CA VAL A 10 -13.91 -3.29 -2.01
C VAL A 10 -14.29 -3.69 -0.59
N ALA A 11 -14.71 -4.93 -0.36
CA ALA A 11 -15.04 -5.41 0.97
C ALA A 11 -13.85 -5.29 1.94
N VAL A 12 -12.65 -5.68 1.50
CA VAL A 12 -11.42 -5.55 2.30
C VAL A 12 -11.09 -4.09 2.60
N LEU A 13 -11.16 -3.21 1.58
CA LEU A 13 -10.90 -1.78 1.76
C LEU A 13 -11.89 -1.14 2.75
N LEU A 14 -13.19 -1.41 2.59
CA LEU A 14 -14.24 -0.86 3.47
C LEU A 14 -14.13 -1.42 4.89
N ALA A 15 -13.81 -2.70 5.06
CA ALA A 15 -13.59 -3.29 6.37
C ALA A 15 -12.42 -2.62 7.11
N ALA A 16 -11.30 -2.39 6.42
CA ALA A 16 -10.16 -1.68 7.00
C ALA A 16 -10.50 -0.22 7.35
N ALA A 17 -11.18 0.50 6.46
CA ALA A 17 -11.60 1.88 6.69
C ALA A 17 -12.58 2.00 7.87
N GLU A 18 -13.54 1.09 8.00
CA GLU A 18 -14.52 1.09 9.07
C GLU A 18 -13.89 0.70 10.42
N ALA A 19 -12.95 -0.25 10.42
CA ALA A 19 -12.19 -0.60 11.62
C ALA A 19 -11.38 0.60 12.15
N ALA A 20 -10.76 1.38 11.26
CA ALA A 20 -10.00 2.57 11.63
C ALA A 20 -10.84 3.68 12.27
N LYS A 21 -12.12 3.82 11.88
CA LYS A 21 -13.04 4.77 12.53
C LYS A 21 -13.38 4.37 13.97
N ARG A 22 -13.49 3.06 14.24
CA ARG A 22 -13.86 2.54 15.56
C ARG A 22 -12.70 2.49 16.53
N SER A 23 -11.51 2.11 16.04
CA SER A 23 -10.28 2.07 16.83
C SER A 23 -9.09 2.39 15.93
N PRO A 24 -8.42 3.54 16.14
CA PRO A 24 -7.25 3.91 15.33
C PRO A 24 -6.13 2.85 15.38
N PHE A 25 -5.89 2.25 16.55
CA PHE A 25 -4.87 1.21 16.71
C PHE A 25 -5.20 -0.05 15.91
N TRP A 26 -6.39 -0.62 16.07
CA TRP A 26 -6.78 -1.81 15.31
C TRP A 26 -6.94 -1.55 13.82
N GLY A 27 -7.38 -0.34 13.45
CA GLY A 27 -7.35 0.12 12.06
C GLY A 27 -5.95 0.11 11.48
N ALA A 28 -4.97 0.66 12.21
CA ALA A 28 -3.57 0.67 11.79
C ALA A 28 -3.02 -0.76 11.63
N VAL A 29 -3.34 -1.68 12.55
CA VAL A 29 -2.96 -3.10 12.43
C VAL A 29 -3.50 -3.70 11.13
N ILE A 30 -4.79 -3.54 10.84
CA ILE A 30 -5.41 -4.10 9.63
C ILE A 30 -4.82 -3.46 8.36
N VAL A 31 -4.65 -2.14 8.34
CA VAL A 31 -4.11 -1.42 7.18
C VAL A 31 -2.63 -1.71 6.96
N SER A 32 -1.87 -2.04 8.01
CA SER A 32 -0.45 -2.42 7.90
C SER A 32 -0.25 -3.81 7.28
N LEU A 33 -1.27 -4.67 7.30
CA LEU A 33 -1.21 -5.95 6.62
C LEU A 33 -1.15 -5.73 5.11
N PRO A 34 -0.34 -6.51 4.37
CA PRO A 34 -0.21 -6.38 2.92
C PRO A 34 -1.41 -6.99 2.17
N LEU A 35 -2.64 -6.71 2.60
CA LEU A 35 -3.87 -7.33 2.11
C LEU A 35 -4.06 -7.10 0.60
N THR A 36 -3.75 -5.89 0.12
CA THR A 36 -3.81 -5.55 -1.30
C THR A 36 -2.80 -6.37 -2.11
N SER A 37 -1.55 -6.49 -1.64
CA SER A 37 -0.52 -7.31 -2.27
C SER A 37 -0.88 -8.79 -2.25
N MET A 38 -1.39 -9.31 -1.13
CA MET A 38 -1.86 -10.69 -1.01
C MET A 38 -2.96 -11.01 -2.02
N LEU A 39 -3.97 -10.13 -2.13
CA LEU A 39 -5.05 -10.27 -3.10
C LEU A 39 -4.51 -10.20 -4.54
N ALA A 40 -3.66 -9.21 -4.84
CA ALA A 40 -3.08 -9.05 -6.18
C ALA A 40 -2.25 -10.29 -6.60
N MET A 41 -1.45 -10.84 -5.68
CA MET A 41 -0.70 -12.07 -5.90
C MET A 41 -1.60 -13.29 -6.10
N ALA A 42 -2.67 -13.43 -5.30
CA ALA A 42 -3.63 -14.52 -5.44
C ALA A 42 -4.35 -14.45 -6.80
N TRP A 43 -4.77 -13.26 -7.23
CA TRP A 43 -5.38 -13.06 -8.53
C TRP A 43 -4.41 -13.27 -9.68
N LEU A 44 -3.16 -12.80 -9.56
CA LEU A 44 -2.12 -13.03 -10.55
C LEU A 44 -1.85 -14.52 -10.75
N TYR A 45 -1.73 -15.28 -9.65
CA TYR A 45 -1.58 -16.73 -9.73
C TYR A 45 -2.82 -17.38 -10.34
N TRP A 46 -4.02 -16.95 -9.95
CA TRP A 46 -5.26 -17.50 -10.48
C TRP A 46 -5.36 -17.36 -12.00
N ASP A 47 -4.99 -16.18 -12.51
CA ASP A 47 -5.09 -15.83 -13.92
C ASP A 47 -3.98 -16.46 -14.77
N THR A 48 -2.77 -16.60 -14.23
CA THR A 48 -1.58 -17.03 -15.01
C THR A 48 -1.13 -18.45 -14.73
N ARG A 49 -1.47 -18.99 -13.54
CA ARG A 49 -0.92 -20.23 -12.97
C ARG A 49 0.62 -20.27 -12.93
N ASP A 50 1.27 -19.11 -12.96
CA ASP A 50 2.71 -18.96 -13.01
C ASP A 50 3.27 -18.56 -11.64
N ALA A 51 3.83 -19.54 -10.92
CA ALA A 51 4.43 -19.32 -9.61
C ALA A 51 5.72 -18.47 -9.68
N ALA A 52 6.48 -18.56 -10.77
CA ALA A 52 7.71 -17.78 -10.93
C ALA A 52 7.37 -16.29 -11.08
N ARG A 53 6.34 -15.97 -11.86
CA ARG A 53 5.82 -14.61 -12.02
C ARG A 53 5.29 -14.03 -10.71
N VAL A 54 4.59 -14.84 -9.91
CA VAL A 54 4.11 -14.42 -8.57
C VAL A 54 5.26 -14.19 -7.60
N SER A 55 6.30 -15.03 -7.64
CA SER A 55 7.51 -14.86 -6.82
C SER A 55 8.29 -13.59 -7.20
N ALA A 56 8.44 -13.31 -8.51
CA ALA A 56 9.04 -12.07 -8.98
C ALA A 56 8.24 -10.85 -8.50
N PHE A 57 6.91 -10.89 -8.64
CA PHE A 57 6.03 -9.81 -8.17
C PHE A 57 6.15 -9.59 -6.64
N ALA A 58 6.24 -10.66 -5.84
CA ALA A 58 6.46 -10.56 -4.41
C ALA A 58 7.81 -9.91 -4.05
N ARG A 59 8.87 -10.22 -4.80
CA ARG A 59 10.20 -9.59 -4.62
C ARG A 59 10.15 -8.10 -4.95
N ASP A 60 9.49 -7.73 -6.05
CA ASP A 60 9.31 -6.32 -6.42
C ASP A 60 8.55 -5.55 -5.34
N ILE A 61 7.45 -6.13 -4.81
CA ILE A 61 6.70 -5.55 -3.69
C ILE A 61 7.62 -5.36 -2.48
N PHE A 62 8.41 -6.38 -2.10
CA PHE A 62 9.32 -6.28 -0.96
C PHE A 62 10.27 -5.08 -1.05
N TYR A 63 10.84 -4.82 -2.23
CA TYR A 63 11.71 -3.67 -2.44
C TYR A 63 10.95 -2.34 -2.54
N LEU A 64 9.71 -2.34 -3.04
CA LEU A 64 8.90 -1.12 -3.17
C LEU A 64 8.17 -0.71 -1.88
N VAL A 65 8.04 -1.61 -0.90
CA VAL A 65 7.43 -1.29 0.40
C VAL A 65 8.26 -0.24 1.17
N PRO A 66 9.58 -0.37 1.38
CA PRO A 66 10.37 0.66 2.06
C PRO A 66 10.23 2.08 1.49
N PRO A 67 10.34 2.34 0.17
CA PRO A 67 10.12 3.69 -0.36
C PRO A 67 8.66 4.15 -0.23
N SER A 68 7.68 3.24 -0.19
CA SER A 68 6.29 3.60 0.08
C SER A 68 6.10 4.19 1.50
N LEU A 69 6.96 3.82 2.46
CA LEU A 69 6.90 4.35 3.83
C LEU A 69 7.23 5.85 3.90
N LEU A 70 7.88 6.41 2.88
CA LEU A 70 8.12 7.86 2.77
C LEU A 70 6.82 8.67 2.76
N PHE A 71 5.69 8.06 2.38
CA PHE A 71 4.37 8.66 2.47
C PHE A 71 4.04 9.17 3.88
N PHE A 72 4.45 8.43 4.91
CA PHE A 72 4.12 8.77 6.29
C PHE A 72 4.99 9.89 6.87
N LEU A 73 6.09 10.26 6.20
CA LEU A 73 7.09 11.17 6.75
C LEU A 73 6.53 12.56 7.13
N PRO A 74 5.69 13.24 6.32
CA PRO A 74 5.12 14.53 6.71
C PRO A 74 4.22 14.43 7.95
N PHE A 75 3.49 13.33 8.08
CA PHE A 75 2.61 13.08 9.23
C PHE A 75 3.41 12.85 10.53
N LEU A 76 4.61 12.27 10.45
CA LEU A 76 5.51 12.13 11.62
C LEU A 76 6.01 13.48 12.16
N PHE A 77 6.04 14.51 11.32
CA PHE A 77 6.50 15.87 11.68
C PHE A 77 5.35 16.89 11.79
N GLU A 78 4.11 16.45 11.74
CA GLU A 78 2.92 17.32 11.73
C GLU A 78 2.87 18.26 12.94
N SER A 79 3.31 17.79 14.10
CA SER A 79 3.38 18.59 15.34
C SER A 79 4.31 19.80 15.26
N ARG A 80 5.25 19.82 14.31
CA ARG A 80 6.20 20.92 14.08
C ARG A 80 5.85 21.75 12.85
N SER A 81 5.31 21.12 11.80
CA SER A 81 5.03 21.81 10.53
C SER A 81 3.70 22.58 10.56
N HIS A 82 2.74 22.12 11.36
CA HIS A 82 1.36 22.64 11.40
C HIS A 82 0.68 22.71 10.02
N TRP A 83 1.13 21.88 9.07
CA TRP A 83 0.56 21.80 7.73
C TRP A 83 -0.86 21.20 7.77
N PRO A 84 -1.79 21.68 6.93
CA PRO A 84 -3.10 21.06 6.83
C PRO A 84 -2.98 19.63 6.27
N PHE A 85 -3.92 18.77 6.63
CA PHE A 85 -3.96 17.36 6.23
C PHE A 85 -3.67 17.13 4.73
N TRP A 86 -4.35 17.86 3.84
CA TRP A 86 -4.19 17.68 2.39
C TRP A 86 -2.79 18.02 1.88
N LEU A 87 -2.08 18.94 2.54
CA LEU A 87 -0.70 19.25 2.22
C LEU A 87 0.23 18.11 2.67
N ASN A 88 0.07 17.61 3.90
CA ASN A 88 0.80 16.42 4.38
C ASN A 88 0.58 15.22 3.45
N PHE A 89 -0.67 15.00 3.03
CA PHE A 89 -1.03 13.92 2.11
C PHE A 89 -0.36 14.06 0.73
N ALA A 90 -0.44 15.25 0.12
CA ALA A 90 0.15 15.50 -1.21
C ALA A 90 1.67 15.39 -1.19
N VAL A 91 2.33 15.96 -0.17
CA VAL A 91 3.79 15.86 -0.01
C VAL A 91 4.21 14.42 0.24
N GLY A 92 3.49 13.69 1.11
CA GLY A 92 3.73 12.27 1.36
C GLY A 92 3.62 11.44 0.09
N ALA A 93 2.56 11.65 -0.70
CA ALA A 93 2.38 10.97 -1.98
C ALA A 93 3.52 11.27 -2.96
N ALA A 94 3.96 12.54 -3.04
CA ALA A 94 5.09 12.94 -3.89
C ALA A 94 6.41 12.29 -3.43
N LEU A 95 6.67 12.22 -2.12
CA LEU A 95 7.85 11.57 -1.55
C LEU A 95 7.87 10.07 -1.85
N ALA A 96 6.74 9.37 -1.63
CA ALA A 96 6.62 7.95 -1.94
C ALA A 96 6.82 7.67 -3.43
N ALA A 97 6.17 8.44 -4.32
CA ALA A 97 6.34 8.31 -5.75
C ALA A 97 7.81 8.55 -6.18
N SER A 98 8.45 9.57 -5.63
CA SER A 98 9.85 9.87 -5.90
C SER A 98 10.78 8.76 -5.41
N GLY A 99 10.53 8.21 -4.22
CA GLY A 99 11.28 7.07 -3.68
C GLY A 99 11.15 5.81 -4.54
N MET A 100 9.93 5.48 -4.98
CA MET A 100 9.68 4.36 -5.89
C MET A 100 10.37 4.56 -7.25
N LEU A 101 10.31 5.78 -7.80
CA LEU A 101 11.04 6.14 -9.02
C LEU A 101 12.56 6.09 -8.84
N GLY A 102 13.07 6.35 -7.64
CA GLY A 102 14.49 6.13 -7.30
C GLY A 102 14.85 4.65 -7.28
N MET A 103 13.99 3.81 -6.70
CA MET A 103 14.18 2.37 -6.57
C MET A 103 14.37 1.68 -7.93
N ARG A 104 13.78 2.20 -9.02
CA ARG A 104 13.95 1.67 -10.38
C ARG A 104 15.41 1.66 -10.88
N PHE A 105 16.27 2.49 -10.29
CA PHE A 105 17.69 2.54 -10.64
C PHE A 105 18.51 1.52 -9.85
N VAL A 106 17.97 1.05 -8.71
CA VAL A 106 18.58 0.06 -7.83
C VAL A 106 18.18 -1.36 -8.23
N LEU A 107 16.93 -1.56 -8.68
CA LEU A 107 16.37 -2.85 -9.08
C LEU A 107 16.71 -3.25 -10.54
N LYS A 108 17.82 -2.77 -11.08
CA LYS A 108 18.30 -3.12 -12.42
C LYS A 108 19.03 -4.46 -12.44
#